data_AF-A0A846TGV8-F1
#
_entry.id   AF-A0A846TGV8-F1
#
_cell.length_a   1.000
_cell.length_b   1.000
_cell.length_c   1.000
_cell.angle_alpha   90.00
_cell.angle_beta   90.00
_cell.angle_gamma   90.00
#
_symmetry.space_group_name_H-M   'P 1'
#
loop_
_entity.id
_entity.type
_entity.pdbx_description
1 polymer ?
#
loop_
_entity_poly.entity_id
_entity_poly.type
_entity_poly.pdbx_seq_one_letter_code
_entity_poly.pdbx_strand_id
1 'polypeptide(L)'
;MRIYIGLFIAAFLLLNGCNNDLPTYKLDENIDIIEIDGTEYTIHRLSYKDKTYISEPEQFINSEFYERLELGKQIGRTSDNLQIHIVKNDANRLVIKEFMYSEDFFILDDSF
;
A
#
# COMPACT_ATOMS: atom_id res chain seq x y z
N MET A 1 -50.26 -12.32 -3.25
CA MET A 1 -49.44 -11.12 -3.55
C MET A 1 -48.48 -10.70 -2.41
N ARG A 2 -48.37 -11.43 -1.28
CA ARG A 2 -47.45 -11.10 -0.18
C ARG A 2 -46.08 -11.79 -0.27
N ILE A 3 -45.97 -12.88 -1.03
CA ILE A 3 -44.75 -13.71 -1.13
C ILE A 3 -43.70 -13.07 -2.06
N TYR A 4 -44.14 -12.34 -3.09
CA TYR A 4 -43.23 -11.72 -4.07
C TYR A 4 -42.46 -10.51 -3.54
N ILE A 5 -42.97 -9.83 -2.50
CA ILE A 5 -42.32 -8.63 -1.92
C ILE A 5 -41.10 -9.03 -1.07
N GLY A 6 -41.17 -10.16 -0.34
CA GLY A 6 -40.05 -10.64 0.47
C GLY A 6 -38.85 -11.10 -0.36
N LEU A 7 -39.10 -11.71 -1.52
CA LEU A 7 -38.06 -12.12 -2.48
C LEU A 7 -37.32 -10.93 -3.10
N PHE A 8 -38.01 -9.81 -3.33
CA PHE A 8 -37.40 -8.59 -3.88
C PHE A 8 -36.46 -7.90 -2.90
N ILE A 9 -36.80 -7.90 -1.60
CA ILE A 9 -35.97 -7.32 -0.54
C ILE A 9 -34.71 -8.18 -0.29
N ALA A 10 -34.83 -9.51 -0.35
CA ALA A 10 -33.67 -10.41 -0.24
C ALA A 10 -32.69 -10.25 -1.42
N ALA A 11 -33.20 -10.03 -2.64
CA ALA A 11 -32.36 -9.76 -3.81
C ALA A 11 -31.66 -8.39 -3.75
N PHE A 12 -32.31 -7.37 -3.19
CA PHE A 12 -31.70 -6.04 -3.02
C PHE A 12 -30.57 -6.03 -1.97
N LEU A 13 -30.65 -6.87 -0.95
CA LEU A 13 -29.59 -7.04 0.05
C LEU A 13 -28.35 -7.77 -0.50
N LEU A 14 -28.49 -8.56 -1.58
CA LEU A 14 -27.38 -9.22 -2.27
C LEU A 14 -26.67 -8.31 -3.30
N LEU A 15 -27.32 -7.25 -3.78
CA LEU A 15 -26.74 -6.29 -4.74
C LEU A 15 -25.88 -5.20 -4.09
N ASN A 16 -25.91 -5.07 -2.76
CA ASN A 16 -25.01 -4.19 -2.01
C ASN A 16 -23.68 -4.90 -1.63
N GLY A 17 -23.42 -6.06 -2.23
CA GLY A 17 -22.22 -6.86 -2.00
C GLY A 17 -20.96 -6.19 -2.57
N CYS A 18 -20.12 -5.69 -1.66
CA CYS A 18 -18.71 -5.33 -1.83
C CYS A 18 -18.40 -4.28 -2.91
N ASN A 19 -18.57 -2.99 -2.59
CA ASN A 19 -17.71 -1.99 -3.19
C ASN A 19 -16.29 -2.21 -2.63
N ASN A 20 -15.47 -3.02 -3.32
CA ASN A 20 -14.06 -3.23 -3.02
C ASN A 20 -13.23 -1.99 -3.40
N ASP A 21 -13.70 -0.80 -3.03
CA ASP A 21 -12.89 0.41 -3.19
C ASP A 21 -11.81 0.40 -2.12
N LEU A 22 -10.71 -0.25 -2.48
CA LEU A 22 -9.47 -0.12 -1.75
C LEU A 22 -9.08 1.36 -1.71
N PRO A 23 -8.66 1.87 -0.54
CA PRO A 23 -8.30 3.26 -0.39
C PRO A 23 -7.17 3.65 -1.34
N THR A 24 -7.25 4.88 -1.85
CA THR A 24 -6.21 5.46 -2.69
C THR A 24 -5.22 6.22 -1.82
N TYR A 25 -3.97 5.78 -1.81
CA TYR A 25 -2.85 6.50 -1.21
C TYR A 25 -2.28 7.47 -2.24
N LYS A 26 -1.82 8.62 -1.75
CA LYS A 26 -1.09 9.59 -2.56
C LYS A 26 0.39 9.20 -2.59
N LEU A 27 0.95 8.99 -3.78
CA LEU A 27 2.38 8.82 -4.00
C LEU A 27 2.96 10.14 -4.50
N ASP A 28 3.83 10.76 -3.71
CA ASP A 28 4.64 11.91 -4.10
C ASP A 28 6.04 11.39 -4.43
N GLU A 29 6.42 11.44 -5.70
CA GLU A 29 7.74 10.97 -6.15
C GLU A 29 8.78 12.08 -6.07
N ASN A 30 10.04 11.71 -5.81
CA ASN A 30 11.19 12.61 -5.85
C ASN A 30 11.07 13.79 -4.87
N ILE A 31 10.69 13.50 -3.63
CA ILE A 31 10.53 14.53 -2.58
C ILE A 31 11.87 14.97 -1.98
N ASP A 32 12.88 14.10 -2.04
CA ASP A 32 14.23 14.36 -1.55
C ASP A 32 15.23 13.42 -2.24
N ILE A 33 16.52 13.67 -2.05
CA ILE A 33 17.62 12.80 -2.48
C ILE A 33 18.55 12.60 -1.28
N ILE A 34 18.85 11.34 -0.98
CA ILE A 34 19.86 11.00 0.03
C ILE A 34 21.03 10.27 -0.61
N GLU A 35 22.22 10.42 -0.01
CA GLU A 35 23.41 9.71 -0.43
C GLU A 35 23.74 8.61 0.58
N ILE A 36 23.89 7.37 0.10
CA ILE A 36 24.39 6.25 0.89
C ILE A 36 25.58 5.65 0.17
N ASP A 37 26.73 5.57 0.86
CA ASP A 37 27.99 5.04 0.31
C ASP A 37 28.39 5.65 -1.05
N GLY A 38 28.14 6.95 -1.24
CA GLY A 38 28.47 7.68 -2.47
C GLY A 38 27.48 7.45 -3.64
N THR A 39 26.37 6.74 -3.39
CA THR A 39 25.29 6.55 -4.36
C THR A 39 24.09 7.38 -3.96
N GLU A 40 23.55 8.16 -4.90
CA GLU A 40 22.34 8.95 -4.70
C GLU A 40 21.09 8.07 -4.87
N TYR A 41 20.17 8.18 -3.91
CA TYR A 41 18.87 7.53 -3.92
C TYR A 41 17.77 8.55 -3.78
N THR A 42 16.79 8.44 -4.65
CA THR A 42 15.61 9.29 -4.58
C THR A 42 14.64 8.80 -3.51
N ILE A 43 14.11 9.74 -2.73
CA ILE A 43 13.10 9.48 -1.72
C ILE A 43 11.71 9.79 -2.27
N HIS A 44 10.80 8.86 -2.04
CA HIS A 44 9.38 8.95 -2.36
C HIS A 44 8.56 8.97 -1.06
N ARG A 45 7.38 9.58 -1.11
CA ARG A 45 6.46 9.63 0.02
C ARG A 45 5.11 9.04 -0.34
N LEU A 46 4.62 8.14 0.50
CA LEU A 46 3.30 7.55 0.40
C LEU A 46 2.43 8.08 1.56
N SER A 47 1.29 8.72 1.26
CA SER A 47 0.43 9.33 2.29
C SER A 47 -1.01 8.84 2.19
N TYR A 48 -1.62 8.54 3.34
CA TYR A 48 -3.03 8.22 3.44
C TYR A 48 -3.59 8.63 4.79
N LYS A 49 -4.63 9.47 4.76
CA LYS A 49 -5.18 10.15 5.94
C LYS A 49 -4.07 10.89 6.69
N ASP A 50 -3.86 10.52 7.94
CA ASP A 50 -2.96 11.15 8.91
C ASP A 50 -1.62 10.38 8.99
N LYS A 51 -1.38 9.45 8.07
CA LYS A 51 -0.15 8.64 8.02
C LYS A 51 0.68 8.98 6.80
N THR A 52 1.97 9.11 7.03
CA THR A 52 2.99 9.35 6.01
C THR A 52 4.04 8.26 6.10
N TYR A 53 4.41 7.71 4.95
CA TYR A 53 5.43 6.69 4.83
C TYR A 53 6.49 7.18 3.83
N ILE A 54 7.75 6.84 4.08
CA ILE A 54 8.91 7.26 3.29
C ILE A 54 9.59 6.02 2.72
N SER A 55 9.98 6.07 1.44
CA SER A 55 10.67 4.96 0.79
C SER A 55 12.00 4.66 1.48
N GLU A 56 12.35 3.38 1.61
CA GLU A 56 13.58 2.92 2.28
C GLU A 56 14.65 2.50 1.25
N PRO A 57 15.54 3.39 0.80
CA PRO A 57 16.59 3.04 -0.15
C PRO A 57 17.61 2.03 0.38
N GLU A 58 17.67 1.81 1.70
CA GLU A 58 18.45 0.75 2.32
C GLU A 58 18.07 -0.65 1.80
N GLN A 59 16.89 -0.79 1.18
CA GLN A 59 16.48 -2.02 0.48
C GLN A 59 17.44 -2.46 -0.63
N PHE A 60 18.15 -1.51 -1.25
CA PHE A 60 19.12 -1.78 -2.30
C PHE A 60 20.52 -2.15 -1.77
N ILE A 61 20.76 -1.96 -0.47
CA ILE A 61 22.07 -2.13 0.17
C ILE A 61 22.05 -3.34 1.11
N ASN A 62 20.96 -3.50 1.86
CA ASN A 62 20.76 -4.58 2.82
C ASN A 62 19.60 -5.48 2.38
N SER A 63 19.67 -6.01 1.15
CA SER A 63 18.58 -6.80 0.56
C SER A 63 18.17 -7.99 1.44
N GLU A 64 19.11 -8.62 2.15
CA GLU A 64 18.83 -9.74 3.05
C GLU A 64 17.84 -9.39 4.17
N PHE A 65 17.81 -8.14 4.65
CA PHE A 65 16.81 -7.71 5.63
C PHE A 65 15.41 -7.68 5.01
N TYR A 66 15.29 -7.12 3.82
CA TYR A 66 14.01 -6.92 3.12
C TYR A 66 13.46 -8.23 2.54
N GLU A 67 14.31 -9.15 2.10
CA GLU A 67 13.92 -10.49 1.65
C GLU A 67 13.25 -11.33 2.76
N ARG A 68 13.50 -11.01 4.03
CA ARG A 68 12.85 -11.65 5.18
C ARG A 68 11.51 -11.02 5.54
N LEU A 69 11.14 -9.90 4.93
CA LEU A 69 9.85 -9.25 5.15
C LEU A 69 8.77 -10.01 4.37
N GLU A 70 7.70 -10.37 5.07
CA GLU A 70 6.62 -11.14 4.46
C GLU A 70 5.51 -10.22 3.94
N LEU A 71 5.24 -10.29 2.64
CA LEU A 71 4.12 -9.56 2.04
C LEU A 71 2.76 -10.05 2.60
N GLY A 72 1.93 -9.11 3.02
CA GLY A 72 0.60 -9.35 3.52
C GLY A 72 -0.51 -9.01 2.51
N LYS A 73 -1.72 -8.82 3.05
CA LYS A 73 -2.90 -8.47 2.25
C LYS A 73 -2.72 -7.09 1.59
N GLN A 74 -3.31 -6.94 0.41
CA GLN A 74 -3.48 -5.62 -0.18
C GLN A 74 -4.41 -4.78 0.70
N ILE A 75 -3.99 -3.56 1.02
CA ILE A 75 -4.76 -2.61 1.83
C ILE A 75 -5.10 -1.33 1.09
N GLY A 76 -4.54 -1.10 -0.09
CA GLY A 76 -4.74 0.11 -0.86
C GLY A 76 -4.20 0.03 -2.26
N ARG A 77 -4.26 1.16 -2.94
CA ARG A 77 -3.64 1.39 -4.25
C ARG A 77 -3.23 2.85 -4.42
N THR A 78 -2.36 3.17 -5.37
CA THR A 78 -2.14 4.56 -5.81
C THR A 78 -3.15 4.98 -6.88
N SER A 79 -3.13 6.24 -7.30
CA SER A 79 -3.91 6.73 -8.45
C SER A 79 -3.61 5.98 -9.73
N ASP A 80 -2.36 5.54 -9.90
CA ASP A 80 -1.87 4.79 -11.05
C ASP A 80 -2.07 3.27 -10.89
N ASN A 81 -2.88 2.88 -9.91
CA ASN A 81 -3.29 1.51 -9.62
C ASN A 81 -2.15 0.58 -9.18
N LEU A 82 -1.08 1.15 -8.63
CA LEU A 82 -0.02 0.38 -7.95
C LEU A 82 -0.58 -0.22 -6.66
N GLN A 83 -0.30 -1.49 -6.37
CA GLN A 83 -0.88 -2.17 -5.21
C GLN A 83 -0.10 -1.88 -3.95
N ILE A 84 -0.80 -1.57 -2.86
CA ILE A 84 -0.18 -1.29 -1.56
C ILE A 84 -0.53 -2.42 -0.60
N HIS A 85 0.50 -3.05 -0.06
CA HIS A 85 0.40 -4.18 0.84
C HIS A 85 0.97 -3.82 2.21
N ILE A 86 0.43 -4.45 3.26
CA ILE A 86 1.09 -4.46 4.56
C ILE A 86 2.26 -5.44 4.56
N VAL A 87 3.26 -5.19 5.39
CA VAL A 87 4.26 -6.19 5.76
C VAL A 87 3.77 -6.95 7.00
N LYS A 88 3.71 -8.29 6.95
CA LYS A 88 3.10 -9.10 8.02
C LYS A 88 3.90 -9.08 9.33
N ASN A 89 5.22 -9.11 9.20
CA ASN A 89 6.16 -9.14 10.32
C ASN A 89 6.65 -7.75 10.72
N ASP A 90 6.12 -6.68 10.11
CA ASP A 90 6.43 -5.30 10.47
C ASP A 90 5.24 -4.36 10.22
N ALA A 91 4.59 -3.91 11.29
CA ALA A 91 3.39 -3.07 11.19
C ALA A 91 3.67 -1.62 10.75
N ASN A 92 4.92 -1.17 10.80
CA ASN A 92 5.32 0.19 10.40
C ASN A 92 5.68 0.27 8.92
N ARG A 93 5.77 -0.88 8.23
CA ARG A 93 6.16 -0.93 6.82
C ARG A 93 5.00 -1.26 5.90
N LEU A 94 5.01 -0.60 4.75
CA LEU A 94 4.18 -0.88 3.60
C LEU A 94 5.05 -1.24 2.40
N VAL A 95 4.46 -1.95 1.45
CA VAL A 95 5.11 -2.30 0.19
C VAL A 95 4.24 -1.86 -0.96
N ILE A 96 4.85 -1.18 -1.92
CA ILE A 96 4.28 -1.06 -3.26
C ILE A 96 4.74 -2.28 -4.07
N LYS A 97 3.77 -2.98 -4.67
CA LYS A 97 4.04 -4.14 -5.52
C LYS A 97 3.33 -4.01 -6.85
N GLU A 98 4.08 -4.18 -7.92
CA GLU A 98 3.55 -4.43 -9.26
C GLU A 98 3.66 -5.91 -9.62
N PHE A 99 2.89 -6.36 -10.62
CA PHE A 99 2.81 -7.77 -11.01
C PHE A 99 4.15 -8.36 -11.49
N MET A 100 5.13 -7.52 -11.86
CA MET A 100 6.43 -7.95 -12.41
C MET A 100 7.65 -7.16 -11.93
N TYR A 101 7.49 -6.19 -11.03
CA TYR A 101 8.61 -5.38 -10.52
C TYR A 101 8.95 -5.77 -9.09
N SER A 102 10.19 -5.43 -8.71
CA SER A 102 10.66 -5.53 -7.33
C SER A 102 9.74 -4.75 -6.39
N GLU A 103 9.71 -5.21 -5.14
CA GLU A 103 8.95 -4.58 -4.07
C GLU A 103 9.67 -3.28 -3.66
N ASP A 104 8.92 -2.18 -3.56
CA ASP A 104 9.42 -0.94 -2.99
C ASP A 104 8.85 -0.76 -1.58
N PHE A 105 9.75 -0.77 -0.60
CA PHE A 105 9.41 -0.67 0.81
C PHE A 105 9.32 0.79 1.27
N PHE A 106 8.32 1.05 2.11
CA PHE A 106 8.09 2.34 2.75
C PHE A 106 7.89 2.16 4.25
N ILE A 107 8.52 3.00 5.07
CA ILE A 107 8.38 2.98 6.53
C ILE A 107 7.58 4.19 7.03
N LEU A 108 6.78 3.98 8.07
CA LEU A 108 6.02 5.03 8.75
C LEU A 108 6.98 6.10 9.27
N ASP A 109 6.74 7.34 8.88
CA ASP A 109 7.47 8.50 9.37
C ASP A 109 6.71 9.12 10.55
N ASP A 110 7.25 8.91 11.75
CA ASP A 110 6.71 9.43 13.02
C ASP A 110 7.13 10.88 13.30
N SER A 111 7.72 11.58 12.33
CA SER A 111 8.21 12.95 12.49
C SER A 111 7.11 14.04 12.54
N PHE A 112 5.83 13.66 12.57
CA PHE A 112 4.66 14.56 12.54
C PHE A 112 3.63 14.28 13.64
#